data_AF-A0A7W0JB64-F1
#
_entry.id   AF-A0A7W0JB64-F1
#
_cell.length_a   1.000
_cell.length_b   1.000
_cell.length_c   1.000
_cell.angle_alpha   90.00
_cell.angle_beta   90.00
_cell.angle_gamma   90.00
#
_symmetry.space_group_name_H-M   'P 1'
#
loop_
_entity.id
_entity.type
_entity.pdbx_description
1 polymer ?
#
loop_
_entity_poly.entity_id
_entity_poly.type
_entity_poly.pdbx_seq_one_letter_code
_entity_poly.pdbx_strand_id
1 'polypeptide(L)'
;MFGRRKAAAESAESQQQVKPGGKGRPTPTRKAAETARKQRLAPPRTRKEVSVRRREQTREARLKQREALDGAGDDRYLPARDQGPVKGFLRDYVDVHRTIGELMIPIFVAIFLLVYVRADWAARLSSTLFLAVIVLMVIDSVRMVRGARSAVRKRFGGAETGRTTMYVLLRSWQMRRLRLPKPRVKAGATI
;
A
#
# COMPACT_ATOMS: atom_id res chain seq x y z
N MET A 1 23.11 13.66 75.84
CA MET A 1 21.97 13.00 75.18
C MET A 1 20.70 13.75 75.53
N PHE A 2 20.11 14.50 74.60
CA PHE A 2 18.82 15.17 74.77
C PHE A 2 18.03 15.01 73.47
N GLY A 3 17.10 14.05 73.46
CA GLY A 3 16.28 13.69 72.30
C GLY A 3 15.10 14.65 72.13
N ARG A 4 14.98 15.23 70.93
CA ARG A 4 13.91 16.16 70.55
C ARG A 4 12.86 15.42 69.69
N ARG A 5 11.62 15.40 70.20
CA ARG A 5 10.28 15.23 69.57
C ARG A 5 10.10 14.29 68.36
N LYS A 6 9.11 13.40 68.47
CA LYS A 6 8.16 13.11 67.39
C LYS A 6 6.80 12.70 67.95
N ALA A 7 5.86 13.65 67.98
CA ALA A 7 4.45 13.34 68.08
C ALA A 7 4.02 12.70 66.76
N ALA A 8 3.45 11.50 66.84
CA ALA A 8 2.75 10.86 65.75
C ALA A 8 1.43 11.61 65.53
N ALA A 9 1.30 12.24 64.36
CA ALA A 9 0.02 12.68 63.84
C ALA A 9 -0.47 11.58 62.90
N GLU A 10 -1.49 10.86 63.35
CA GLU A 10 -2.33 9.99 62.54
C GLU A 10 -3.23 10.81 61.61
N SER A 11 -3.36 10.29 60.38
CA SER A 11 -4.62 10.11 59.66
C SER A 11 -5.56 11.31 59.49
N ALA A 12 -5.56 11.88 58.28
CA ALA A 12 -6.76 12.47 57.70
C ALA A 12 -6.80 12.16 56.19
N GLU A 13 -7.41 11.04 55.85
CA GLU A 13 -7.95 10.77 54.53
C GLU A 13 -8.99 11.86 54.21
N SER A 14 -8.77 12.65 53.17
CA SER A 14 -9.81 13.53 52.63
C SER A 14 -10.45 12.84 51.43
N GLN A 15 -11.63 12.26 51.67
CA GLN A 15 -12.57 11.85 50.64
C GLN A 15 -12.98 13.09 49.83
N GLN A 16 -12.64 13.11 48.55
CA GLN A 16 -12.97 14.22 47.65
C GLN A 16 -14.23 13.84 46.84
N GLN A 17 -15.34 14.50 47.17
CA GLN A 17 -16.61 14.39 46.45
C GLN A 17 -16.43 14.75 44.96
N VAL A 18 -16.70 13.80 44.08
CA VAL A 18 -16.72 13.99 42.63
C VAL A 18 -18.10 14.53 42.22
N LYS A 19 -18.16 15.79 41.78
CA LYS A 19 -19.34 16.35 41.10
C LYS A 19 -19.34 15.91 39.62
N PRO A 20 -20.49 15.55 39.03
CA PRO A 20 -20.57 15.16 37.63
C PRO A 20 -20.47 16.41 36.75
N GLY A 21 -19.52 16.45 35.81
CA GLY A 21 -19.43 17.48 34.75
C GLY A 21 -18.19 18.39 34.77
N GLY A 22 -17.40 18.39 35.84
CA GLY A 22 -16.07 19.03 35.83
C GLY A 22 -15.02 18.05 35.31
N LYS A 23 -14.06 18.49 34.48
CA LYS A 23 -12.91 17.66 34.10
C LYS A 23 -12.15 17.29 35.38
N GLY A 24 -12.44 16.11 35.93
CA GLY A 24 -12.04 15.63 37.26
C GLY A 24 -10.57 15.27 37.40
N ARG A 25 -9.68 16.05 36.78
CA ARG A 25 -8.24 15.97 37.00
C ARG A 25 -7.70 17.37 37.25
N PRO A 26 -6.82 17.54 38.26
CA PRO A 26 -6.06 18.76 38.41
C PRO A 26 -5.38 19.11 37.09
N THR A 27 -5.54 20.35 36.61
CA THR A 27 -4.73 20.84 35.49
C THR A 27 -3.26 20.69 35.89
N PRO A 28 -2.42 20.04 35.05
CA PRO A 28 -1.04 19.78 35.40
C PRO A 28 -0.34 21.09 35.74
N THR A 29 0.34 21.12 36.88
CA THR A 29 1.09 22.28 37.34
C THR A 29 2.07 22.71 36.25
N ARG A 30 2.28 24.02 36.08
CA ARG A 30 3.13 24.58 35.00
C ARG A 30 4.47 23.85 34.84
N LYS A 31 5.13 23.48 35.95
CA LYS A 31 6.38 22.69 35.95
C LYS A 31 6.20 21.28 35.35
N ALA A 32 5.10 20.59 35.64
CA ALA A 32 4.78 19.28 35.07
C ALA A 32 4.48 19.37 33.56
N ALA A 33 3.76 20.42 33.14
CA ALA A 33 3.51 20.67 31.72
C ALA A 33 4.79 21.01 30.95
N GLU A 34 5.67 21.84 31.53
CA GLU A 34 6.96 22.20 30.93
C GLU A 34 7.94 21.03 30.86
N THR A 35 8.00 20.19 31.90
CA THR A 35 8.85 18.97 31.89
C THR A 35 8.33 17.93 30.92
N ALA A 36 7.02 17.70 30.84
CA ALA A 36 6.42 16.82 29.83
C ALA A 36 6.68 17.34 28.40
N ARG A 37 6.60 18.66 28.17
CA ARG A 37 6.93 19.28 26.88
C ARG A 37 8.42 19.11 26.54
N LYS A 38 9.32 19.31 27.51
CA LYS A 38 10.77 19.11 27.35
C LYS A 38 11.13 17.66 27.09
N GLN A 39 10.46 16.68 27.71
CA GLN A 39 10.67 15.25 27.47
C GLN A 39 10.25 14.84 26.04
N ARG A 40 9.16 15.41 25.51
CA ARG A 40 8.70 15.16 24.13
C ARG A 40 9.64 15.74 23.06
N LEU A 41 10.27 16.87 23.37
CA LEU A 41 11.20 17.58 22.48
C LEU A 41 12.67 17.20 22.71
N ALA A 42 12.96 16.39 23.74
CA ALA A 42 14.33 16.07 24.09
C ALA A 42 15.00 15.23 22.97
N PRO A 43 16.12 15.71 22.40
CA PRO A 43 16.91 14.90 21.49
C PRO A 43 17.42 13.65 22.24
N PRO A 44 17.53 12.50 21.55
CA PRO A 44 17.93 11.24 22.17
C PRO A 44 19.30 11.40 22.85
N ARG A 45 19.39 10.97 24.11
CA ARG A 45 20.53 11.26 24.99
C ARG A 45 21.70 10.31 24.76
N THR A 46 21.47 9.18 24.07
CA THR A 46 22.48 8.14 23.88
C THR A 46 22.44 7.54 22.48
N ARG A 47 23.59 7.14 21.93
CA ARG A 47 23.72 6.48 20.61
C ARG A 47 22.84 5.22 20.49
N LYS A 48 22.58 4.52 21.62
CA LYS A 48 21.66 3.38 21.71
C LYS A 48 20.18 3.78 21.59
N GLU A 49 19.78 4.92 22.15
CA GLU A 49 18.40 5.43 22.00
C GLU A 49 18.15 5.94 20.58
N VAL A 50 19.15 6.55 19.94
CA VAL A 50 19.11 6.93 18.51
C VAL A 50 18.91 5.68 17.64
N SER A 51 19.65 4.61 17.91
CA SER A 51 19.56 3.39 17.10
C SER A 51 18.23 2.66 17.29
N VAL A 52 17.68 2.63 18.51
CA VAL A 52 16.35 2.09 18.80
C VAL A 52 15.27 2.91 18.12
N ARG A 53 15.26 4.25 18.26
CA ARG A 53 14.32 5.12 17.53
C ARG A 53 14.43 4.97 16.02
N ARG A 54 15.65 4.86 15.47
CA ARG A 54 15.85 4.65 14.03
C ARG A 54 15.28 3.30 13.57
N ARG A 55 15.43 2.24 14.38
CA ARG A 55 14.85 0.92 14.11
C ARG A 55 13.32 0.97 14.16
N GLU A 56 12.75 1.65 15.15
CA GLU A 56 11.30 1.86 15.29
C GLU A 56 10.75 2.64 14.09
N GLN A 57 11.36 3.78 13.74
CA GLN A 57 10.98 4.57 12.56
C GLN A 57 11.10 3.77 11.26
N THR A 58 12.15 2.94 11.12
CA THR A 58 12.31 2.07 9.95
C THR A 58 11.23 0.98 9.92
N ARG A 59 10.87 0.42 11.08
CA ARG A 59 9.79 -0.58 11.20
C ARG A 59 8.44 0.04 10.84
N GLU A 60 8.13 1.23 11.35
CA GLU A 60 6.92 1.98 11.02
C GLU A 60 6.85 2.34 9.53
N ALA A 61 7.97 2.80 8.95
CA ALA A 61 8.04 3.09 7.51
C ALA A 61 7.79 1.83 6.66
N ARG A 62 8.36 0.68 7.06
CA ARG A 62 8.12 -0.61 6.38
C ARG A 62 6.68 -1.09 6.53
N LEU A 63 6.05 -0.88 7.69
CA LEU A 63 4.65 -1.21 7.91
C LEU A 63 3.74 -0.36 7.02
N LYS A 64 3.95 0.96 6.99
CA LYS A 64 3.21 1.88 6.10
C LYS A 64 3.39 1.56 4.62
N GLN A 65 4.60 1.16 4.22
CA GLN A 65 4.86 0.69 2.85
C GLN A 65 4.09 -0.61 2.54
N ARG A 66 4.05 -1.57 3.47
CA ARG A 66 3.26 -2.81 3.29
C ARG A 66 1.77 -2.50 3.19
N GLU A 67 1.24 -1.67 4.08
CA GLU A 67 -0.16 -1.23 4.05
C GLU A 67 -0.52 -0.52 2.73
N ALA A 68 0.39 0.32 2.21
CA ALA A 68 0.21 0.98 0.92
C ALA A 68 0.25 -0.01 -0.26
N LEU A 69 1.13 -1.03 -0.21
CA LEU A 69 1.18 -2.09 -1.20
C LEU A 69 -0.06 -3.01 -1.15
N ASP A 70 -0.65 -3.18 0.03
CA ASP A 70 -1.88 -3.95 0.22
C ASP A 70 -3.15 -3.20 -0.24
N GLY A 71 -3.03 -1.94 -0.67
CA GLY A 71 -4.13 -1.14 -1.23
C GLY A 71 -4.96 -0.36 -0.21
N ALA A 72 -4.71 -0.58 1.09
CA ALA A 72 -5.37 0.12 2.21
C ALA A 72 -4.67 1.43 2.62
N GLY A 73 -3.40 1.61 2.24
CA GLY A 73 -2.60 2.79 2.59
C GLY A 73 -2.70 3.96 1.60
N ASP A 74 -2.16 5.11 2.02
CA ASP A 74 -2.05 6.34 1.22
C ASP A 74 -1.06 6.15 0.05
N ASP A 75 -1.41 6.68 -1.13
CA ASP A 75 -0.60 6.57 -2.35
C ASP A 75 0.79 7.21 -2.21
N ARG A 76 0.98 8.07 -1.21
CA ARG A 76 2.26 8.71 -0.86
C ARG A 76 3.33 7.73 -0.37
N TYR A 77 2.95 6.57 0.17
CA TYR A 77 3.90 5.58 0.69
C TYR A 77 4.26 4.48 -0.32
N LEU A 78 3.72 4.54 -1.53
CA LEU A 78 4.11 3.63 -2.61
C LEU A 78 5.57 3.86 -3.06
N PRO A 79 6.21 2.90 -3.72
CA PRO A 79 7.50 3.12 -4.38
C PRO A 79 7.42 4.28 -5.39
N ALA A 80 8.50 5.05 -5.55
CA ALA A 80 8.56 6.19 -6.48
C ALA A 80 8.16 5.84 -7.94
N ARG A 81 8.24 4.56 -8.32
CA ARG A 81 7.81 4.05 -9.62
C ARG A 81 6.29 4.03 -9.80
N ASP A 82 5.51 3.94 -8.72
CA ASP A 82 4.05 3.80 -8.73
C ASP A 82 3.32 5.03 -8.14
N GLN A 83 4.07 5.97 -7.58
CA GLN A 83 3.55 7.23 -7.04
C GLN A 83 3.01 8.16 -8.14
N GLY A 84 1.93 8.88 -7.79
CA GLY A 84 1.39 10.00 -8.57
C GLY A 84 -0.05 9.78 -9.07
N PRO A 85 -0.81 10.87 -9.27
CA PRO A 85 -2.23 10.81 -9.62
C PRO A 85 -2.49 10.14 -10.97
N VAL A 86 -1.61 10.34 -11.95
CA VAL A 86 -1.69 9.71 -13.28
C VAL A 86 -1.50 8.19 -13.17
N LYS A 87 -0.51 7.72 -12.40
CA LYS A 87 -0.25 6.29 -12.22
C LYS A 87 -1.30 5.60 -11.36
N GLY A 88 -1.85 6.27 -10.35
CA GLY A 88 -3.03 5.81 -9.62
C GLY A 88 -4.21 5.53 -10.56
N PHE A 89 -4.57 6.52 -11.38
CA PHE A 89 -5.64 6.36 -12.36
C PHE A 89 -5.38 5.24 -13.37
N LEU A 90 -4.15 5.09 -13.86
CA LEU A 90 -3.77 4.00 -14.76
C LEU A 90 -3.90 2.62 -14.11
N ARG A 91 -3.55 2.49 -12.82
CA ARG A 91 -3.76 1.26 -12.06
C ARG A 91 -5.25 0.92 -12.03
N ASP A 92 -6.09 1.87 -11.63
CA ASP A 92 -7.54 1.67 -11.54
C ASP A 92 -8.15 1.35 -12.91
N TYR A 93 -7.74 2.05 -13.97
CA TYR A 93 -8.18 1.79 -15.34
C TYR A 93 -7.85 0.36 -15.78
N VAL A 94 -6.60 -0.09 -15.59
CA VAL A 94 -6.18 -1.44 -15.98
C VAL A 94 -6.86 -2.51 -15.11
N ASP A 95 -7.07 -2.22 -13.83
CA ASP A 95 -7.60 -3.18 -12.86
C ASP A 95 -9.14 -3.36 -12.96
N VAL A 96 -9.86 -2.40 -13.57
CA VAL A 96 -11.28 -2.54 -13.91
C VAL A 96 -11.51 -3.45 -15.11
N HIS A 97 -10.58 -3.47 -16.07
CA HIS A 97 -10.70 -4.32 -17.23
C HIS A 97 -10.33 -5.77 -16.87
N ARG A 98 -11.17 -6.73 -17.24
CA ARG A 98 -10.80 -8.14 -17.18
C ARG A 98 -9.59 -8.35 -18.07
N THR A 99 -8.47 -8.73 -17.47
CA THR A 99 -7.22 -8.98 -18.19
C THR A 99 -7.18 -10.45 -18.59
N ILE A 100 -6.88 -10.70 -19.87
CA ILE A 100 -6.73 -12.05 -20.44
C ILE A 100 -5.61 -12.83 -19.71
N GLY A 101 -4.74 -12.15 -18.96
CA GLY A 101 -3.69 -12.71 -18.10
C GLY A 101 -4.12 -13.88 -17.20
N GLU A 102 -5.34 -13.87 -16.65
CA GLU A 102 -5.83 -15.00 -15.83
C GLU A 102 -6.23 -16.22 -16.68
N LEU A 103 -6.67 -16.01 -17.91
CA LEU A 103 -6.99 -17.07 -18.88
C LEU A 103 -5.74 -17.60 -19.58
N MET A 104 -4.62 -16.86 -19.57
CA MET A 104 -3.40 -17.27 -20.27
C MET A 104 -2.77 -18.51 -19.68
N ILE A 105 -2.73 -18.66 -18.34
CA ILE A 105 -2.17 -19.86 -17.72
C ILE A 105 -2.92 -21.13 -18.15
N PRO A 106 -4.25 -21.24 -18.01
CA PRO A 106 -4.95 -22.44 -18.45
C PRO A 106 -4.81 -22.68 -19.96
N ILE A 107 -4.80 -21.62 -20.78
CA ILE A 107 -4.58 -21.73 -22.24
C ILE A 107 -3.17 -22.28 -22.54
N PHE A 108 -2.12 -21.74 -21.91
CA PHE A 108 -0.77 -22.22 -22.12
C PHE A 108 -0.61 -23.65 -21.62
N VAL A 109 -1.17 -24.01 -20.47
CA VAL A 109 -1.16 -25.39 -19.97
C VAL A 109 -1.83 -26.33 -20.97
N ALA A 110 -2.98 -25.96 -21.54
CA ALA A 110 -3.64 -26.76 -22.57
C ALA A 110 -2.76 -26.94 -23.82
N ILE A 111 -2.13 -25.86 -24.31
CA ILE A 111 -1.21 -25.92 -25.47
C ILE A 111 0.00 -26.80 -25.15
N PHE A 112 0.59 -26.67 -23.96
CA PHE A 112 1.72 -27.50 -23.54
C PHE A 112 1.35 -28.98 -23.46
N LEU A 113 0.16 -29.31 -22.95
CA LEU A 113 -0.33 -30.69 -22.95
C LEU A 113 -0.47 -31.27 -24.36
N LEU A 114 -0.92 -30.46 -25.33
CA LEU A 114 -0.99 -30.88 -26.74
C LEU A 114 0.39 -31.21 -27.35
N VAL A 115 1.46 -30.57 -26.88
CA VAL A 115 2.83 -30.86 -27.37
C VAL A 115 3.29 -32.27 -26.98
N TYR A 116 2.81 -32.81 -25.86
CA TYR A 116 3.14 -34.17 -25.42
C TYR A 116 2.36 -35.26 -26.18
N VAL A 117 1.32 -34.88 -26.94
CA VAL A 117 0.57 -35.81 -27.78
C VAL A 117 1.43 -36.16 -29.00
N ARG A 118 1.81 -37.44 -29.15
CA ARG A 118 2.64 -37.95 -30.24
C ARG A 118 1.88 -38.09 -31.58
N ALA A 119 1.19 -37.03 -32.00
CA ALA A 119 0.44 -36.99 -33.24
C ALA A 119 0.82 -35.75 -34.07
N ASP A 120 1.02 -35.92 -35.38
CA ASP A 120 1.47 -34.84 -36.27
C ASP A 120 0.45 -33.69 -36.42
N TRP A 121 -0.84 -33.98 -36.20
CA TRP A 121 -1.87 -32.95 -36.18
C TRP A 121 -1.81 -32.11 -34.88
N ALA A 122 -1.39 -32.71 -33.76
CA ALA A 122 -1.32 -32.03 -32.47
C ALA A 122 -0.20 -30.97 -32.45
N ALA A 123 0.95 -31.26 -33.07
CA ALA A 123 2.06 -30.31 -33.22
C ALA A 123 1.69 -29.10 -34.09
N ARG A 124 0.95 -29.33 -35.18
CA ARG A 124 0.44 -28.24 -36.04
C ARG A 124 -0.60 -27.41 -35.30
N LEU A 125 -1.56 -28.06 -34.65
CA LEU A 125 -2.61 -27.39 -33.90
C LEU A 125 -2.04 -26.56 -32.74
N SER A 126 -1.09 -27.11 -31.96
CA SER A 126 -0.46 -26.38 -30.86
C SER A 126 0.32 -25.16 -31.35
N SER A 127 1.04 -25.28 -32.48
CA SER A 127 1.75 -24.17 -33.10
C SER A 127 0.81 -23.06 -33.60
N THR A 128 -0.29 -23.42 -34.26
CA THR A 128 -1.31 -22.46 -34.72
C THR A 128 -2.02 -21.78 -33.55
N LEU A 129 -2.40 -22.55 -32.52
CA LEU A 129 -3.02 -22.01 -31.31
C LEU A 129 -2.08 -21.05 -30.56
N PHE A 130 -0.80 -21.41 -30.45
CA PHE A 130 0.21 -20.57 -29.84
C PHE A 130 0.36 -19.23 -30.56
N LEU A 131 0.43 -19.25 -31.89
CA LEU A 131 0.47 -18.03 -32.70
C LEU A 131 -0.81 -17.20 -32.54
N ALA A 132 -1.98 -17.83 -32.57
CA ALA A 132 -3.26 -17.14 -32.37
C ALA A 132 -3.34 -16.45 -31.00
N VAL A 133 -2.83 -17.11 -29.95
CA VAL A 133 -2.76 -16.55 -28.59
C VAL A 133 -1.82 -15.35 -28.53
N ILE A 134 -0.66 -15.40 -29.19
CA ILE A 134 0.25 -14.26 -29.29
C ILE A 134 -0.43 -13.07 -29.99
N VAL A 135 -1.11 -13.31 -31.11
CA VAL A 135 -1.82 -12.25 -31.86
C VAL A 135 -2.90 -11.61 -31.00
N LEU A 136 -3.73 -12.42 -30.33
CA LEU A 136 -4.74 -11.94 -29.39
C LEU A 136 -4.14 -11.10 -28.25
N MET A 137 -3.00 -11.54 -27.69
CA MET A 137 -2.29 -10.81 -26.65
C MET A 137 -1.79 -9.45 -27.12
N VAL A 138 -1.25 -9.36 -28.34
CA VAL A 138 -0.81 -8.09 -28.93
C VAL A 138 -2.01 -7.16 -29.14
N ILE A 139 -3.11 -7.67 -29.68
CA ILE A 139 -4.33 -6.88 -29.90
C ILE A 139 -4.88 -6.32 -28.58
N ASP A 140 -5.01 -7.16 -27.54
CA ASP A 140 -5.53 -6.70 -26.25
C ASP A 140 -4.58 -5.70 -25.57
N SER A 141 -3.27 -5.95 -25.62
CA SER A 141 -2.25 -5.03 -25.09
C SER A 141 -2.34 -3.65 -25.76
N VAL A 142 -2.48 -3.64 -27.08
CA VAL A 142 -2.63 -2.41 -27.87
C VAL A 142 -3.94 -1.69 -27.56
N ARG A 143 -5.05 -2.42 -27.46
CA ARG A 143 -6.37 -1.87 -27.11
C ARG A 143 -6.35 -1.24 -25.71
N MET A 144 -5.74 -1.92 -24.75
CA MET A 144 -5.57 -1.44 -23.37
C MET A 144 -4.76 -0.16 -23.31
N VAL A 145 -3.59 -0.12 -23.97
CA VAL A 145 -2.73 1.06 -24.03
C VAL A 145 -3.46 2.23 -24.68
N ARG A 146 -4.12 2.01 -25.83
CA ARG A 146 -4.83 3.08 -26.53
C ARG A 146 -5.96 3.66 -25.68
N GLY A 147 -6.73 2.81 -25.02
CA GLY A 147 -7.78 3.21 -24.08
C GLY A 147 -7.24 4.01 -22.90
N ALA A 148 -6.21 3.49 -22.23
CA ALA A 148 -5.58 4.14 -21.08
C ALA A 148 -5.00 5.52 -21.45
N ARG A 149 -4.32 5.63 -22.60
CA ARG A 149 -3.79 6.91 -23.10
C ARG A 149 -4.91 7.91 -23.39
N SER A 150 -6.02 7.47 -23.96
CA SER A 150 -7.19 8.32 -24.22
C SER A 150 -7.82 8.82 -22.92
N ALA A 151 -8.00 7.93 -21.95
CA ALA A 151 -8.58 8.26 -20.65
C ALA A 151 -7.70 9.24 -19.85
N VAL A 152 -6.38 9.03 -19.85
CA VAL A 152 -5.42 9.97 -19.23
C VAL A 152 -5.47 11.34 -19.89
N ARG A 153 -5.50 11.40 -21.24
CA ARG A 153 -5.59 12.69 -21.94
C ARG A 153 -6.87 13.45 -21.60
N LYS A 154 -8.02 12.75 -21.52
CA LYS A 154 -9.31 13.36 -21.15
C LYS A 154 -9.32 13.91 -19.71
N ARG A 155 -8.66 13.23 -18.77
CA ARG A 155 -8.74 13.56 -17.34
C ARG A 155 -7.61 14.47 -16.84
N PHE A 156 -6.41 14.38 -17.44
CA PHE A 156 -5.20 15.08 -16.99
C PHE A 156 -4.58 16.01 -18.06
N GLY A 157 -5.29 16.29 -19.16
CA GLY A 157 -4.98 17.43 -20.03
C GLY A 157 -3.56 17.49 -20.62
N GLY A 158 -3.04 16.39 -21.17
CA GLY A 158 -1.75 16.39 -21.89
C GLY A 158 -0.53 15.94 -21.06
N ALA A 159 -0.74 15.39 -19.87
CA ALA A 159 0.33 14.78 -19.06
C ALA A 159 1.20 13.77 -19.86
N GLU A 160 2.51 13.76 -19.59
CA GLU A 160 3.52 12.96 -20.31
C GLU A 160 3.10 11.49 -20.48
N THR A 161 2.64 11.17 -21.69
CA THR A 161 2.05 9.88 -22.01
C THR A 161 3.11 8.80 -22.32
N GLY A 162 4.37 9.20 -22.50
CA GLY A 162 5.47 8.31 -22.90
C GLY A 162 5.77 7.22 -21.87
N ARG A 163 5.99 7.60 -20.60
CA ARG A 163 6.28 6.65 -19.51
C ARG A 163 5.05 5.88 -19.03
N THR A 164 3.86 6.38 -19.33
CA THR A 164 2.56 5.77 -19.04
C THR A 164 2.33 4.48 -19.84
N THR A 165 2.79 4.45 -21.09
CA THR A 165 2.55 3.30 -21.99
C THR A 165 3.25 2.03 -21.51
N MET A 166 4.55 2.12 -21.21
CA MET A 166 5.34 1.01 -20.69
C MET A 166 4.78 0.49 -19.36
N TYR A 167 4.33 1.41 -18.50
CA TYR A 167 3.73 1.08 -17.21
C TYR A 167 2.44 0.24 -17.37
N VAL A 168 1.54 0.66 -18.27
CA VAL A 168 0.30 -0.06 -18.56
C VAL A 168 0.56 -1.44 -19.14
N LEU A 169 1.50 -1.57 -20.08
CA LEU A 169 1.87 -2.85 -20.69
C LEU A 169 2.41 -3.86 -19.67
N LEU A 170 3.37 -3.42 -18.85
CA LEU A 170 3.95 -4.28 -17.82
C LEU A 170 2.91 -4.72 -16.81
N ARG A 171 1.98 -3.84 -16.44
CA ARG A 171 0.89 -4.17 -15.51
C ARG A 171 -0.15 -5.09 -16.14
N SER A 172 -0.50 -4.91 -17.42
CA SER A 172 -1.50 -5.75 -18.10
C SER A 172 -1.08 -7.23 -18.20
N TRP A 173 0.23 -7.49 -18.27
CA TRP A 173 0.77 -8.85 -18.34
C TRP A 173 0.83 -9.57 -16.99
N GLN A 174 0.91 -8.85 -15.88
CA GLN A 174 0.93 -9.47 -14.56
C GLN A 174 -0.45 -10.04 -14.20
N MET A 175 -0.51 -11.18 -13.53
CA MET A 175 -1.77 -11.71 -12.99
C MET A 175 -2.33 -10.81 -11.89
N ARG A 176 -3.64 -10.52 -11.91
CA ARG A 176 -4.30 -9.61 -10.97
C ARG A 176 -4.09 -9.98 -9.50
N ARG A 177 -3.98 -11.28 -9.18
CA ARG A 177 -3.71 -11.79 -7.83
C ARG A 177 -2.26 -11.57 -7.34
N LEU A 178 -1.29 -11.53 -8.26
CA LEU A 178 0.13 -11.32 -7.94
C LEU A 178 0.58 -9.87 -8.13
N ARG A 179 -0.30 -8.99 -8.62
CA ARG A 179 -0.02 -7.55 -8.76
C ARG A 179 0.08 -6.91 -7.38
N LEU A 180 1.26 -6.40 -7.08
CA LEU A 180 1.52 -5.39 -6.06
C LEU A 180 1.59 -4.03 -6.79
N PRO A 181 0.98 -2.92 -6.34
CA PRO A 181 -0.02 -2.76 -5.28
C PRO A 181 -1.34 -3.44 -5.65
N LYS A 182 -2.04 -3.97 -4.65
CA LYS A 182 -3.33 -4.66 -4.86
C LYS A 182 -4.35 -3.72 -5.53
N PRO A 183 -5.17 -4.25 -6.45
CA PRO A 183 -6.19 -3.47 -7.12
C PRO A 183 -7.21 -2.93 -6.10
N ARG A 184 -7.39 -1.61 -6.04
CA ARG A 184 -8.38 -0.96 -5.18
C ARG A 184 -9.80 -1.21 -5.69
N VAL A 185 -9.94 -1.43 -6.99
CA VAL A 185 -11.22 -1.50 -7.69
C VAL A 185 -11.52 -2.94 -8.14
N LYS A 186 -12.77 -3.36 -7.98
CA LYS A 186 -13.27 -4.65 -8.50
C LYS A 186 -13.39 -4.59 -10.04
N ALA A 187 -13.10 -5.70 -10.71
CA ALA A 187 -13.23 -5.80 -12.16
C ALA A 187 -14.68 -5.49 -12.56
N GLY A 188 -14.86 -4.60 -13.54
CA GLY A 188 -16.17 -4.15 -14.01
C GLY A 188 -16.81 -2.98 -13.24
N ALA A 189 -16.11 -2.36 -12.28
CA ALA A 189 -16.61 -1.15 -11.66
C ALA A 189 -16.53 0.05 -12.62
N THR A 190 -17.52 0.93 -12.57
CA THR A 190 -17.53 2.20 -13.29
C THR A 190 -16.52 3.17 -12.68
N ILE A 191 -15.64 3.76 -13.51
CA ILE A 191 -14.61 4.74 -13.14
C ILE A 191 -14.92 6.09 -13.78
#